data_AF-A0A928J7W9-F1
#
_entry.id   AF-A0A928J7W9-F1
#
_cell.length_a   1.000
_cell.length_b   1.000
_cell.length_c   1.000
_cell.angle_alpha   90.00
_cell.angle_beta   90.00
_cell.angle_gamma   90.00
#
_symmetry.space_group_name_H-M   'P 1'
#
loop_
_entity.id
_entity.type
_entity.pdbx_description
1 polymer ?
#
loop_
_entity_poly.entity_id
_entity_poly.type
_entity_poly.pdbx_seq_one_letter_code
_entity_poly.pdbx_strand_id
1 'polypeptide(L)'
;MRIANEILMHFRSQKKLASEISLNDTIDVDRDGNPLTYIDVISCDDSMTADIERKLCVAKAKKYVNTMLTQRERHIINLRYGLGGKEPMTQREIAEKLKISRSYVSRIEKSALEKLRDAVK
;
A
#
# COMPACT_ATOMS: atom_id res chain seq x y z
N MET A 1 -0.25 -40.72 43.11
CA MET A 1 0.36 -40.40 41.80
C MET A 1 -0.33 -39.28 41.00
N ARG A 2 -1.61 -38.91 41.24
CA ARG A 2 -2.27 -37.80 40.51
C ARG A 2 -1.74 -36.40 40.85
N ILE A 3 -1.63 -36.08 42.15
CA ILE A 3 -1.23 -34.75 42.64
C ILE A 3 0.15 -34.33 42.11
N ALA A 4 1.13 -35.23 42.10
CA ALA A 4 2.47 -34.93 41.58
C ALA A 4 2.47 -34.59 40.09
N ASN A 5 1.62 -35.24 39.29
CA ASN A 5 1.52 -34.97 37.85
C ASN A 5 0.81 -33.63 37.57
N GLU A 6 -0.19 -33.28 38.37
CA GLU A 6 -0.88 -31.99 38.31
C GLU A 6 0.06 -30.82 38.67
N ILE A 7 0.86 -30.96 39.74
CA ILE A 7 1.88 -29.97 40.10
C ILE A 7 2.90 -29.80 38.96
N LEU A 8 3.32 -30.90 38.34
CA LEU A 8 4.29 -30.88 37.25
C LEU A 8 3.71 -30.25 35.96
N MET A 9 2.41 -30.45 35.70
CA MET A 9 1.70 -29.76 34.62
C MET A 9 1.53 -28.26 34.90
N HIS A 10 1.30 -27.86 36.15
CA HIS A 10 1.23 -26.45 36.54
C HIS A 10 2.56 -25.71 36.32
N PHE A 11 3.70 -26.31 36.70
CA PHE A 11 5.01 -25.70 36.43
C PHE A 11 5.35 -25.68 34.94
N ARG A 12 4.92 -26.69 34.16
CA ARG A 12 5.07 -26.70 32.70
C ARG A 12 4.25 -25.60 32.00
N SER A 13 3.03 -25.33 32.47
CA SER A 13 2.22 -24.24 31.92
C SER A 13 2.81 -22.88 32.29
N GLN A 14 3.34 -22.70 33.50
CA GLN A 14 4.03 -21.46 33.90
C GLN A 14 5.31 -21.21 33.11
N LYS A 15 6.09 -22.26 32.79
CA LYS A 15 7.29 -22.13 31.95
C LYS A 15 6.96 -21.64 30.52
N LYS A 16 5.75 -21.91 30.03
CA LYS A 16 5.28 -21.41 28.73
C LYS A 16 5.03 -19.90 28.74
N LEU A 17 4.60 -19.34 29.87
CA LEU A 17 4.39 -17.90 30.10
C LEU A 17 5.65 -17.16 30.58
N ALA A 18 6.74 -17.86 30.91
CA ALA A 18 7.94 -17.24 31.47
C ALA A 18 8.66 -16.24 30.54
N SER A 19 8.25 -16.17 29.26
CA SER A 19 8.77 -15.22 28.28
C SER A 19 7.73 -14.17 27.85
N GLU A 20 6.54 -14.17 28.45
CA GLU A 20 5.51 -13.17 28.20
C GLU A 20 5.73 -11.97 29.11
N ILE A 21 5.80 -10.77 28.54
CA ILE A 21 5.90 -9.49 29.25
C ILE A 21 4.68 -8.64 28.90
N SER A 22 4.20 -7.85 29.85
CA SER A 22 3.08 -6.94 29.58
C SER A 22 3.62 -5.71 28.85
N LEU A 23 2.89 -5.27 27.82
CA LEU A 23 3.22 -4.02 27.12
C LEU A 23 3.08 -2.77 28.01
N ASN A 24 2.35 -2.90 29.12
CA ASN A 24 2.19 -1.86 30.13
C ASN A 24 3.25 -1.93 31.23
N ASP A 25 4.18 -2.88 31.19
CA ASP A 25 5.25 -2.95 32.18
C ASP A 25 6.19 -1.76 32.02
N THR A 26 6.57 -1.16 33.15
CA THR A 26 7.48 -0.02 33.20
C THR A 26 8.92 -0.48 32.95
N ILE A 27 9.56 0.13 31.94
CA ILE A 27 10.97 -0.05 31.62
C ILE A 27 11.83 0.92 32.44
N ASP A 28 11.40 2.19 32.50
CA ASP A 28 12.17 3.27 33.11
C ASP A 28 11.23 4.37 33.64
N VAL A 29 11.77 5.36 34.35
CA VAL A 29 11.05 6.57 34.75
C VAL A 29 11.69 7.79 34.12
N ASP A 30 10.88 8.66 33.53
CA ASP A 30 11.39 9.92 32.97
C ASP A 30 11.87 10.88 34.10
N ARG A 31 12.41 12.03 33.70
CA ARG A 31 12.92 13.03 34.66
C ARG A 31 11.83 13.66 35.54
N ASP A 32 10.57 13.52 35.13
CA ASP A 32 9.38 14.05 35.81
C ASP A 32 8.66 12.97 36.65
N GLY A 33 9.18 11.74 36.65
CA GLY A 33 8.68 10.60 37.42
C GLY A 33 7.56 9.80 36.74
N ASN A 34 7.28 10.04 35.45
CA ASN A 34 6.30 9.24 34.72
C ASN A 34 6.92 7.90 34.30
N PRO A 35 6.22 6.77 34.51
CA PRO A 35 6.69 5.46 34.07
C PRO A 35 6.68 5.37 32.55
N LEU A 36 7.85 5.14 31.95
CA LEU A 36 8.03 4.78 30.55
C LEU A 36 7.74 3.28 30.38
N THR A 37 6.79 2.93 29.53
CA THR A 37 6.35 1.54 29.33
C THR A 37 6.79 0.99 27.98
N TYR A 38 6.68 -0.33 27.79
CA TYR A 38 7.01 -0.97 26.50
C TYR A 38 6.18 -0.42 25.33
N ILE A 39 4.91 -0.07 25.53
CA ILE A 39 4.08 0.53 24.48
C ILE A 39 4.59 1.90 24.01
N ASP A 40 5.27 2.65 24.87
CA ASP A 40 5.79 3.99 24.55
C ASP A 40 7.07 3.92 23.68
N VAL A 41 7.80 2.81 23.75
CA VAL A 41 9.10 2.63 23.08
C VAL A 41 8.99 1.77 21.82
N ILE A 42 8.02 0.87 21.77
CA ILE A 42 7.82 -0.02 20.62
C ILE A 42 7.16 0.77 19.49
N SER A 43 7.94 1.09 18.46
CA SER A 43 7.44 1.62 17.20
C SER A 43 6.91 0.49 16.32
N CYS A 44 5.69 0.60 15.81
CA CYS A 44 5.25 -0.17 14.65
C CYS A 44 5.59 0.58 13.36
N ASP A 45 5.96 -0.17 12.32
CA ASP A 45 5.94 0.35 10.94
C ASP A 45 4.48 0.62 10.55
N ASP A 46 3.96 1.78 10.92
CA ASP A 46 2.60 2.18 10.59
C ASP A 46 2.51 2.56 9.12
N SER A 47 2.09 1.61 8.28
CA SER A 47 1.83 1.84 6.86
C SER A 47 0.51 2.55 6.60
N MET A 48 -0.32 2.82 7.62
CA MET A 48 -1.66 3.38 7.44
C MET A 48 -1.62 4.72 6.71
N THR A 49 -0.68 5.59 7.06
CA THR A 49 -0.47 6.88 6.38
C THR A 49 -0.11 6.68 4.90
N ALA A 50 0.84 5.79 4.61
CA ALA A 50 1.25 5.47 3.25
C ALA A 50 0.09 4.87 2.43
N ASP A 51 -0.76 4.05 3.04
CA ASP A 51 -1.93 3.48 2.39
C ASP A 51 -3.01 4.52 2.06
N ILE A 52 -3.22 5.48 2.96
CA ILE A 52 -4.13 6.61 2.72
C ILE A 52 -3.61 7.47 1.57
N GLU A 53 -2.32 7.83 1.59
CA GLU A 53 -1.69 8.60 0.51
C GLU A 53 -1.79 7.89 -0.83
N ARG A 54 -1.52 6.59 -0.87
CA ARG A 54 -1.66 5.76 -2.06
C ARG A 54 -3.08 5.78 -2.60
N LYS A 55 -4.10 5.60 -1.75
CA LYS A 55 -5.51 5.65 -2.15
C LYS A 55 -5.87 7.02 -2.72
N LEU A 56 -5.41 8.10 -2.09
CA LEU A 56 -5.63 9.47 -2.57
C LEU A 56 -4.96 9.72 -3.93
N CYS A 57 -3.72 9.27 -4.09
CA CYS A 57 -2.97 9.40 -5.34
C CYS A 57 -3.67 8.66 -6.48
N VAL A 58 -4.13 7.42 -6.24
CA VAL A 58 -4.90 6.64 -7.21
C VAL A 58 -6.20 7.34 -7.59
N ALA A 59 -6.93 7.92 -6.63
CA ALA A 59 -8.15 8.67 -6.90
C ALA A 59 -7.90 9.91 -7.77
N LYS A 60 -6.84 10.68 -7.47
CA LYS A 60 -6.42 11.84 -8.27
C LYS A 60 -6.03 11.43 -9.69
N ALA A 61 -5.22 10.38 -9.85
CA ALA A 61 -4.82 9.88 -11.16
C ALA A 61 -6.04 9.47 -12.01
N LYS A 62 -7.00 8.74 -11.43
CA LYS A 62 -8.25 8.39 -12.10
C LYS A 62 -9.07 9.63 -12.50
N LYS A 63 -9.10 10.66 -11.65
CA LYS A 63 -9.78 11.93 -11.96
C LYS A 63 -9.13 12.58 -13.19
N TYR A 64 -7.81 12.78 -13.20
CA TYR A 64 -7.11 13.43 -14.31
C TYR A 64 -7.25 12.67 -15.63
N VAL A 65 -7.12 11.34 -15.61
CA VAL A 65 -7.35 10.51 -16.80
C VAL A 65 -8.76 10.68 -17.36
N ASN A 66 -9.76 10.91 -16.50
CA ASN A 66 -11.15 11.10 -16.92
C ASN A 66 -11.50 12.51 -17.37
N THR A 67 -10.84 13.54 -16.83
CA THR A 67 -11.20 14.94 -17.10
C THR A 67 -10.28 15.65 -18.08
N MET A 68 -9.00 15.27 -18.16
CA MET A 68 -7.98 15.98 -18.96
C MET A 68 -7.74 15.35 -20.33
N LEU A 69 -8.15 14.10 -20.51
CA LEU A 69 -7.93 13.36 -21.74
C LEU A 69 -9.22 13.26 -22.55
N THR A 70 -9.07 13.35 -23.87
CA THR A 70 -10.14 13.00 -24.80
C THR A 70 -10.51 11.52 -24.66
N GLN A 71 -11.68 11.13 -25.17
CA GLN A 71 -12.11 9.73 -25.15
C GLN A 71 -11.09 8.78 -25.79
N ARG A 72 -10.45 9.21 -26.89
CA ARG A 72 -9.46 8.42 -27.62
C ARG A 72 -8.15 8.29 -26.85
N GLU A 73 -7.65 9.38 -26.29
CA GLU A 73 -6.45 9.37 -25.43
C GLU A 73 -6.66 8.49 -24.20
N ARG A 74 -7.77 8.69 -23.48
CA ARG A 74 -8.14 7.89 -22.32
C ARG A 74 -8.25 6.40 -22.68
N HIS A 75 -8.82 6.06 -23.82
CA HIS A 75 -8.92 4.67 -24.26
C HIS A 75 -7.54 4.04 -24.45
N ILE A 76 -6.62 4.74 -25.12
CA ILE A 76 -5.25 4.27 -25.34
C ILE A 76 -4.47 4.17 -24.02
N ILE A 77 -4.57 5.16 -23.14
CA ILE A 77 -3.91 5.17 -21.83
C ILE A 77 -4.44 4.03 -20.94
N ASN A 78 -5.75 3.79 -20.93
CA ASN A 78 -6.33 2.68 -20.16
C ASN A 78 -5.82 1.31 -20.64
N LEU A 79 -5.70 1.12 -21.96
CA LEU A 79 -5.12 -0.11 -22.52
C LEU A 79 -3.62 -0.22 -22.23
N ARG A 80 -2.87 0.88 -22.35
CA ARG A 80 -1.41 0.89 -22.19
C ARG A 80 -0.97 0.50 -20.78
N TYR A 81 -1.67 1.01 -19.77
CA TYR A 81 -1.30 0.87 -18.36
C TYR A 81 -2.25 -0.04 -17.57
N GLY A 82 -3.19 -0.71 -18.24
CA GLY A 82 -4.11 -1.64 -17.57
C GLY A 82 -5.09 -0.98 -16.60
N LEU A 83 -5.40 0.31 -16.80
CA LEU A 83 -6.26 1.05 -15.90
C LEU A 83 -7.69 0.48 -15.93
N GLY A 84 -8.28 0.29 -14.74
CA GLY A 84 -9.61 -0.30 -14.60
C GLY A 84 -9.62 -1.82 -14.58
N GLY A 85 -8.52 -2.46 -14.19
CA GLY A 85 -8.44 -3.91 -14.01
C GLY A 85 -8.25 -4.69 -15.31
N LYS A 86 -7.64 -4.07 -16.32
CA LYS A 86 -7.30 -4.73 -17.58
C LYS A 86 -5.81 -5.06 -17.59
N GLU A 87 -5.42 -6.05 -18.36
CA GLU A 87 -4.00 -6.29 -18.61
C GLU A 87 -3.39 -5.12 -19.42
N PRO A 88 -2.19 -4.62 -19.05
CA PRO A 88 -1.50 -3.61 -19.82
C PRO A 88 -1.05 -4.17 -21.17
N MET A 89 -1.25 -3.37 -22.22
CA MET A 89 -0.89 -3.73 -23.59
C MET A 89 0.27 -2.86 -24.08
N THR A 90 1.12 -3.41 -24.94
CA THR A 90 2.17 -2.69 -25.66
C THR A 90 1.57 -1.76 -26.72
N GLN A 91 2.33 -0.75 -27.15
CA GLN A 91 1.91 0.13 -28.26
C GLN A 91 1.61 -0.65 -29.55
N ARG A 92 2.34 -1.75 -29.80
CA ARG A 92 2.15 -2.59 -30.99
C ARG A 92 0.84 -3.36 -30.91
N GLU A 93 0.55 -4.00 -29.79
CA GLU A 93 -0.72 -4.72 -29.58
C GLU A 93 -1.92 -3.77 -29.62
N ILE A 94 -1.79 -2.56 -29.07
CA ILE A 94 -2.84 -1.53 -29.16
C ILE A 94 -3.03 -1.09 -30.62
N ALA A 95 -1.95 -0.91 -31.36
CA ALA A 95 -2.00 -0.52 -32.77
C ALA A 95 -2.71 -1.56 -33.64
N GLU A 96 -2.38 -2.84 -33.45
CA GLU A 96 -3.03 -3.98 -34.10
C GLU A 96 -4.52 -4.03 -33.75
N LYS A 97 -4.85 -3.92 -32.45
CA LYS A 97 -6.24 -3.94 -31.96
C LYS A 97 -7.09 -2.80 -32.51
N LEU A 98 -6.51 -1.60 -32.63
CA LEU A 98 -7.20 -0.40 -33.08
C LEU A 98 -7.07 -0.16 -34.60
N LYS A 99 -6.40 -1.05 -35.34
CA LYS A 99 -6.13 -0.94 -36.78
C LYS A 99 -5.53 0.41 -37.18
N ILE A 100 -4.53 0.87 -36.43
CA ILE A 100 -3.77 2.10 -36.68
C ILE A 100 -2.27 1.83 -36.60
N SER A 101 -1.44 2.79 -37.01
CA SER A 101 0.01 2.62 -36.90
C SER A 101 0.50 2.72 -35.45
N ARG A 102 1.52 1.93 -35.11
CA ARG A 102 2.23 2.00 -33.81
C ARG A 102 2.76 3.42 -33.54
N SER A 103 3.27 4.11 -34.56
CA SER A 103 3.71 5.50 -34.43
C SER A 103 2.56 6.46 -34.10
N TYR A 104 1.33 6.18 -34.56
CA TYR A 104 0.17 6.98 -34.18
C TYR A 104 -0.23 6.76 -32.72
N VAL A 105 -0.23 5.51 -32.25
CA VAL A 105 -0.42 5.20 -30.82
C VAL A 105 0.61 5.93 -29.96
N SER A 106 1.89 5.87 -30.35
CA SER A 106 2.99 6.55 -29.64
C SER A 106 2.78 8.05 -29.54
N ARG A 107 2.35 8.72 -30.62
CA ARG A 107 2.05 10.16 -30.59
C ARG A 107 0.90 10.50 -29.65
N ILE A 108 -0.18 9.69 -29.65
CA ILE A 108 -1.32 9.90 -28.76
C ILE A 108 -0.90 9.69 -27.30
N GLU A 109 -0.15 8.63 -27.00
CA GLU A 109 0.38 8.35 -25.65
C GLU A 109 1.24 9.52 -25.16
N LYS A 110 2.18 10.01 -26.00
CA LYS A 110 3.01 11.16 -25.66
C LYS A 110 2.18 12.40 -25.33
N SER A 111 1.23 12.77 -26.19
CA SER A 111 0.37 13.94 -25.97
C SER A 111 -0.49 13.80 -24.71
N ALA A 112 -1.03 12.62 -24.45
CA ALA A 112 -1.82 12.34 -23.26
C ALA A 112 -0.98 12.46 -21.97
N LEU A 113 0.23 11.90 -21.97
CA LEU A 113 1.15 11.99 -20.83
C LEU A 113 1.60 13.44 -20.56
N GLU A 114 1.80 14.24 -21.60
CA GLU A 114 2.11 15.67 -21.46
C GLU A 114 0.96 16.42 -20.79
N LYS A 115 -0.29 16.21 -21.23
CA LYS A 115 -1.49 16.80 -20.61
C LYS A 115 -1.65 16.39 -19.14
N LEU A 116 -1.43 15.11 -18.84
CA LEU A 116 -1.51 14.62 -17.46
C LEU A 116 -0.41 15.23 -16.58
N ARG A 117 0.81 15.35 -17.10
CA ARG A 117 1.93 15.98 -16.38
C ARG A 117 1.65 17.44 -16.06
N ASP A 118 1.08 18.18 -17.00
CA ASP A 118 0.76 19.60 -16.78
C ASP A 118 -0.42 19.81 -15.83
N ALA A 119 -1.33 18.83 -15.71
CA ALA A 119 -2.43 18.85 -14.74
C ALA A 119 -2.05 18.41 -13.31
N VAL A 120 -0.88 17.76 -13.15
CA VAL A 120 -0.35 17.33 -11.84
C VAL A 120 0.55 18.39 -11.22
N LYS A 121 1.10 19.30 -12.02
CA LYS A 121 1.77 20.52 -11.53
C LYS A 121 0.79 21.41 -10.78
#